data_AF-A0A965FSS6-F1
#
_entry.id   AF-A0A965FSS6-F1
#
_cell.length_a   1.000
_cell.length_b   1.000
_cell.length_c   1.000
_cell.angle_alpha   90.00
_cell.angle_beta   90.00
_cell.angle_gamma   90.00
#
_symmetry.space_group_name_H-M   'P 1'
#
loop_
_entity.id
_entity.type
_entity.pdbx_description
1 polymer ?
#
loop_
_entity_poly.entity_id
_entity_poly.type
_entity_poly.pdbx_seq_one_letter_code
_entity_poly.pdbx_strand_id
1 'polypeptide(L)'
;KYGIDRQKIIDQVYSGFATPGNDHTLDAGNPFYNTALPQRKYDPDKAAFHFKKAGLANAKIELQASEGAWGSAVDCAQLYQESLKKAGINLDVKKVSADGYWDNVWLKVPFCAVYWGRRLSADQTFTQVYSSASDWNDRSARKCTGRLKR
;
A
#
# COMPACT_ATOMS: atom_id res chain seq x y z
N LYS A 1 -7.54 -1.77 3.60
CA LYS A 1 -7.74 -3.17 3.13
C LYS A 1 -9.10 -3.45 2.49
N TYR A 2 -10.23 -3.07 3.12
CA TYR A 2 -11.56 -3.30 2.53
C TYR A 2 -11.98 -2.24 1.50
N GLY A 3 -11.36 -1.06 1.52
CA GLY A 3 -11.66 0.03 0.60
C GLY A 3 -10.92 0.01 -0.75
N ILE A 4 -10.17 -1.05 -1.06
CA ILE A 4 -9.48 -1.20 -2.35
C ILE A 4 -10.16 -2.28 -3.20
N ASP A 5 -10.59 -1.92 -4.40
CA ASP A 5 -11.13 -2.85 -5.38
C ASP A 5 -9.98 -3.42 -6.23
N ARG A 6 -9.39 -4.52 -5.74
CA ARG A 6 -8.28 -5.18 -6.42
C ARG A 6 -8.69 -5.76 -7.76
N GLN A 7 -9.92 -6.23 -7.91
CA GLN A 7 -10.40 -6.81 -9.16
C GLN A 7 -10.51 -5.72 -10.22
N LYS A 8 -11.09 -4.57 -9.87
CA LYS A 8 -11.15 -3.40 -10.77
C LYS A 8 -9.76 -2.96 -11.24
N ILE A 9 -8.76 -2.93 -10.34
CA ILE A 9 -7.37 -2.60 -10.71
C ILE A 9 -6.80 -3.65 -11.68
N ILE A 10 -6.99 -4.94 -11.40
CA ILE A 10 -6.50 -6.02 -12.27
C ILE A 10 -7.12 -5.92 -13.66
N ASP A 11 -8.43 -5.70 -13.74
CA ASP A 11 -9.15 -5.67 -15.01
C ASP A 11 -8.82 -4.41 -15.83
N GLN A 12 -8.72 -3.24 -15.18
CA GLN A 12 -8.57 -1.96 -15.88
C GLN A 12 -7.12 -1.53 -16.12
N VAL A 13 -6.22 -1.84 -15.18
CA VAL A 13 -4.81 -1.42 -15.27
C VAL A 13 -3.94 -2.51 -15.85
N TYR A 14 -4.20 -3.76 -15.45
CA TYR A 14 -3.37 -4.91 -15.84
C TYR A 14 -4.03 -5.80 -16.89
N SER A 15 -5.22 -5.45 -17.40
CA SER A 15 -5.95 -6.21 -18.42
C SER A 15 -6.09 -7.71 -18.08
N GLY A 16 -6.24 -8.04 -16.79
CA GLY A 16 -6.35 -9.41 -16.30
C GLY A 16 -5.02 -10.15 -16.08
N PHE A 17 -3.86 -9.56 -16.42
CA PHE A 17 -2.54 -10.19 -16.28
C PHE A 17 -1.91 -10.03 -14.88
N ALA A 18 -2.72 -9.89 -13.84
CA ALA A 18 -2.27 -9.75 -12.46
C ALA A 18 -3.12 -10.59 -11.50
N THR A 19 -2.51 -11.08 -10.43
CA THR A 19 -3.19 -11.84 -9.37
C THR A 19 -3.48 -10.96 -8.15
N PRO A 20 -4.65 -11.09 -7.52
CA PRO A 20 -4.98 -10.29 -6.34
C PRO A 20 -4.09 -10.69 -5.15
N GLY A 21 -3.36 -9.71 -4.59
CA GLY A 21 -2.54 -9.92 -3.40
C GLY A 21 -3.37 -10.06 -2.12
N ASN A 22 -2.92 -10.88 -1.16
CA ASN A 22 -3.63 -11.19 0.09
C ASN A 22 -3.10 -10.41 1.32
N ASP A 23 -2.60 -9.19 1.08
CA ASP A 23 -1.98 -8.29 2.08
C ASP A 23 -0.78 -8.88 2.83
N HIS A 24 0.00 -9.74 2.18
CA HIS A 24 1.32 -10.17 2.63
C HIS A 24 2.32 -10.03 1.47
N THR A 25 3.61 -9.92 1.78
CA THR A 25 4.67 -9.61 0.80
C THR A 25 5.18 -10.80 0.01
N LEU A 26 4.78 -12.02 0.39
CA LEU A 26 5.14 -13.23 -0.37
C LEU A 26 4.29 -13.37 -1.63
N ASP A 27 4.91 -13.75 -2.74
CA ASP A 27 4.22 -14.10 -3.98
C ASP A 27 3.67 -15.53 -3.94
N ALA A 28 2.69 -15.84 -4.79
CA ALA A 28 2.05 -17.16 -4.87
C ALA A 28 3.02 -18.30 -5.22
N GLY A 29 4.18 -18.00 -5.81
CA GLY A 29 5.22 -18.98 -6.11
C GLY A 29 6.14 -19.30 -4.92
N ASN A 30 5.98 -18.63 -3.78
CA ASN A 30 6.78 -18.87 -2.59
C ASN A 30 6.24 -20.10 -1.82
N PRO A 31 7.09 -21.06 -1.39
CA PRO A 31 6.64 -22.22 -0.61
C PRO A 31 5.94 -21.87 0.71
N PHE A 32 6.21 -20.68 1.25
CA PHE A 32 5.60 -20.17 2.48
C PHE A 32 4.38 -19.28 2.22
N TYR A 33 3.89 -19.20 0.98
CA TYR A 33 2.66 -18.49 0.65
C TYR A 33 1.48 -19.16 1.37
N ASN A 34 0.76 -18.39 2.17
CA ASN A 34 -0.36 -18.91 2.94
C ASN A 34 -1.62 -18.98 2.05
N THR A 35 -1.85 -20.16 1.48
CA THR A 35 -3.02 -20.47 0.64
C THR A 35 -4.33 -20.60 1.43
N ALA A 36 -4.26 -20.80 2.76
CA ALA A 36 -5.43 -20.97 3.61
C ALA A 36 -6.09 -19.63 4.01
N LEU A 37 -5.41 -18.50 3.82
CA LEU A 37 -5.98 -17.19 4.12
C LEU A 37 -7.01 -16.78 3.06
N PRO A 38 -8.28 -16.55 3.43
CA PRO A 38 -9.28 -16.13 2.46
C PRO A 38 -8.94 -14.74 1.91
N GLN A 39 -9.05 -14.60 0.59
CA GLN A 39 -8.82 -13.34 -0.09
C GLN A 39 -9.78 -12.27 0.42
N ARG A 40 -9.26 -11.13 0.85
CA ARG A 40 -10.09 -10.02 1.34
C ARG A 40 -10.78 -9.33 0.17
N LYS A 41 -12.12 -9.41 0.17
CA LYS A 41 -12.96 -8.75 -0.84
C LYS A 41 -13.14 -7.27 -0.54
N TYR A 42 -13.39 -6.51 -1.61
CA TYR A 42 -13.79 -5.11 -1.52
C TYR A 42 -15.13 -4.99 -0.79
N ASP A 43 -15.18 -4.13 0.22
CA ASP A 43 -16.32 -3.93 1.11
C ASP A 43 -16.27 -2.47 1.64
N PRO A 44 -16.89 -1.52 0.93
CA PRO A 44 -16.85 -0.11 1.27
C PRO A 44 -17.54 0.19 2.61
N ASP A 45 -18.59 -0.55 2.97
CA ASP A 45 -19.31 -0.36 4.23
C ASP A 45 -18.44 -0.76 5.42
N LYS A 46 -17.75 -1.89 5.33
CA LYS A 46 -16.78 -2.32 6.35
C LYS A 46 -15.58 -1.38 6.42
N ALA A 47 -15.15 -0.82 5.28
CA ALA A 47 -14.12 0.22 5.26
C ALA A 47 -14.58 1.47 6.02
N ALA A 48 -15.78 1.97 5.74
CA ALA A 48 -16.39 3.12 6.41
C ALA A 48 -16.57 2.88 7.91
N PHE A 49 -17.06 1.70 8.30
CA PHE A 49 -17.24 1.30 9.68
C PHE A 49 -15.93 1.36 10.48
N HIS A 50 -14.87 0.75 9.96
CA HIS A 50 -13.56 0.78 10.62
C HIS A 50 -12.95 2.18 10.65
N PHE A 51 -13.14 2.96 9.58
CA PHE A 51 -12.61 4.32 9.50
C PHE A 51 -13.27 5.27 10.52
N LYS A 52 -14.60 5.16 10.67
CA LYS A 52 -15.34 5.87 11.74
C LYS A 52 -14.91 5.42 13.12
N LYS A 53 -14.77 4.10 13.34
CA LYS A 53 -14.31 3.54 14.63
C LYS A 53 -12.90 4.00 15.01
N ALA A 54 -12.03 4.24 14.02
CA ALA A 54 -10.69 4.77 14.24
C ALA A 54 -10.67 6.27 14.61
N GLY A 55 -11.82 6.95 14.61
CA GLY A 55 -11.91 8.39 14.85
C GLY A 55 -11.35 9.24 13.70
N LEU A 56 -11.15 8.66 12.53
CA LEU A 56 -10.51 9.31 11.38
C LEU A 56 -11.52 9.91 10.40
N ALA A 57 -12.80 10.01 10.74
CA ALA A 57 -13.87 10.41 9.83
C ALA A 57 -13.60 11.72 9.05
N ASN A 58 -12.82 12.65 9.62
CA ASN A 58 -12.44 13.92 8.99
C ASN A 58 -10.96 13.99 8.56
N ALA A 59 -10.21 12.88 8.64
CA ALA A 59 -8.80 12.87 8.30
C ALA A 59 -8.62 13.04 6.78
N LYS A 60 -7.84 14.05 6.40
CA LYS A 60 -7.34 14.18 5.02
C LYS A 60 -6.21 13.17 4.85
N ILE A 61 -6.41 12.17 4.00
CA ILE A 61 -5.37 11.20 3.65
C ILE A 61 -4.81 11.62 2.30
N GLU A 62 -3.50 11.81 2.21
CA GLU A 62 -2.80 12.05 0.94
C GLU A 62 -2.02 10.79 0.58
N LEU A 63 -2.12 10.33 -0.67
CA LEU A 63 -1.29 9.29 -1.27
C LEU A 63 -0.42 9.92 -2.35
N GLN A 64 0.89 9.86 -2.18
CA GLN A 64 1.83 10.27 -3.21
C GLN A 64 2.17 9.09 -4.13
N ALA A 65 1.95 9.26 -5.43
CA ALA A 65 2.18 8.22 -6.43
C ALA A 65 3.05 8.75 -7.57
N SER A 66 3.92 7.90 -8.10
CA SER A 66 4.82 8.26 -9.20
C SER A 66 4.99 7.13 -10.18
N GLU A 67 5.06 7.45 -11.46
CA GLU A 67 5.51 6.54 -12.51
C GLU A 67 6.95 6.06 -12.29
N GLY A 68 7.75 6.79 -11.48
CA GLY A 68 9.07 6.35 -11.03
C GLY A 68 9.06 5.20 -10.02
N ALA A 69 7.91 4.94 -9.37
CA ALA A 69 7.71 3.73 -8.57
C ALA A 69 7.48 2.53 -9.50
N TRP A 70 6.38 2.56 -10.26
CA TRP A 70 6.15 1.68 -11.41
C TRP A 70 5.22 2.38 -12.40
N GLY A 71 5.27 1.98 -13.68
CA GLY A 71 4.62 2.72 -14.76
C GLY A 71 3.11 2.95 -14.62
N SER A 72 2.40 2.11 -13.87
CA SER A 72 0.95 2.22 -13.65
C SER A 72 0.58 2.65 -12.22
N ALA A 73 1.53 3.21 -11.46
CA ALA A 73 1.30 3.54 -10.06
C ALA A 73 0.24 4.62 -9.86
N VAL A 74 0.22 5.61 -10.74
CA VAL A 74 -0.73 6.73 -10.68
C VAL A 74 -2.15 6.24 -10.98
N ASP A 75 -2.31 5.37 -11.97
CA ASP A 75 -3.61 4.79 -12.33
C ASP A 75 -4.19 3.93 -11.19
N CYS A 76 -3.36 3.08 -10.59
CA CYS A 76 -3.73 2.31 -9.40
C CYS A 76 -4.15 3.22 -8.24
N ALA A 77 -3.44 4.33 -8.01
CA ALA A 77 -3.76 5.29 -6.96
C ALA A 77 -5.10 6.00 -7.20
N GLN A 78 -5.40 6.37 -8.45
CA GLN A 78 -6.68 6.97 -8.84
C GLN A 78 -7.85 6.01 -8.63
N LEU A 79 -7.71 4.75 -9.07
CA LEU A 79 -8.74 3.72 -8.81
C LEU A 79 -8.94 3.45 -7.32
N TYR A 80 -7.88 3.55 -6.53
CA TYR A 80 -7.99 3.45 -5.07
C TYR A 80 -8.73 4.63 -4.46
N GLN A 81 -8.48 5.86 -4.93
CA GLN A 81 -9.25 7.04 -4.54
C GLN A 81 -10.74 6.87 -4.84
N GLU A 82 -11.10 6.43 -6.05
CA GLU A 82 -12.50 6.16 -6.41
C GLU A 82 -13.16 5.11 -5.52
N SER A 83 -12.42 4.04 -5.21
CA SER A 83 -12.90 2.95 -4.36
C SER A 83 -13.15 3.42 -2.92
N LEU A 84 -12.30 4.31 -2.40
CA LEU A 84 -12.44 4.90 -1.07
C LEU A 84 -13.53 5.97 -0.98
N LYS A 85 -13.77 6.72 -2.07
CA LYS A 85 -14.89 7.68 -2.14
C LYS A 85 -16.23 7.00 -1.87
N LYS A 86 -16.42 5.76 -2.36
CA LYS A 86 -17.63 4.95 -2.07
C LYS A 86 -17.78 4.59 -0.59
N ALA A 87 -16.68 4.54 0.17
CA ALA A 87 -16.68 4.35 1.62
C ALA A 87 -16.81 5.68 2.41
N GLY A 88 -17.00 6.80 1.73
CA GLY A 88 -17.00 8.13 2.34
C GLY A 88 -15.63 8.60 2.84
N ILE A 89 -14.54 7.99 2.36
CA ILE A 89 -13.17 8.33 2.75
C ILE A 89 -12.55 9.18 1.65
N ASN A 90 -12.13 10.40 1.99
CA ASN A 90 -11.49 11.29 1.03
C ASN A 90 -9.97 11.02 0.99
N LEU A 91 -9.53 10.36 -0.09
CA LEU A 91 -8.12 10.18 -0.40
C LEU A 91 -7.70 11.21 -1.46
N ASP A 92 -6.72 12.04 -1.16
CA ASP A 92 -6.08 12.91 -2.15
C ASP A 92 -4.93 12.17 -2.83
N VAL A 93 -4.87 12.18 -4.17
CA VAL A 93 -3.82 11.49 -4.93
C VAL A 93 -2.92 12.54 -5.55
N LYS A 94 -1.69 12.60 -5.08
CA LYS A 94 -0.69 13.53 -5.55
C LYS A 94 0.30 12.82 -6.46
N LYS A 95 0.24 13.12 -7.76
CA LYS A 95 1.28 12.70 -8.71
C LYS A 95 2.56 13.46 -8.40
N VAL A 96 3.65 12.74 -8.21
CA VAL A 96 4.99 13.31 -8.00
C VAL A 96 5.93 12.86 -9.12
N SER A 97 6.95 13.68 -9.41
CA SER A 97 7.94 13.38 -10.44
C SER A 97 8.61 12.03 -10.18
N ALA A 98 8.98 11.33 -11.25
CA ALA A 98 9.80 10.13 -11.16
C ALA A 98 11.21 10.46 -10.65
N ASP A 99 11.73 11.62 -11.06
CA ASP A 99 13.04 12.10 -10.63
C ASP A 99 13.05 12.37 -9.12
N GLY A 100 13.96 11.70 -8.43
CA GLY A 100 14.12 11.81 -6.98
C GLY A 100 12.96 11.23 -6.17
N TYR A 101 12.09 10.39 -6.75
CA TYR A 101 10.99 9.74 -6.02
C TYR A 101 11.48 8.95 -4.80
N TRP A 102 12.48 8.09 -5.04
CA TRP A 102 13.08 7.24 -4.02
C TRP A 102 13.79 8.04 -2.95
N ASP A 103 14.39 9.16 -3.33
CA ASP A 103 15.11 10.01 -2.39
C ASP A 103 14.19 10.92 -1.61
N ASN A 104 13.10 11.43 -2.18
CA ASN A 104 12.30 12.51 -1.59
C ASN A 104 10.93 12.08 -1.05
N VAL A 105 10.42 10.94 -1.51
CA VAL A 105 9.05 10.50 -1.22
C VAL A 105 9.07 9.18 -0.45
N TRP A 106 9.75 8.16 -1.00
CA TRP A 106 9.83 6.86 -0.36
C TRP A 106 10.48 6.98 1.04
N LEU A 107 9.82 6.42 2.06
CA LEU A 107 10.17 6.51 3.49
C LEU A 107 10.18 7.93 4.11
N LYS A 108 9.90 8.97 3.35
CA LYS A 108 9.84 10.36 3.82
C LYS A 108 8.43 10.88 4.02
N VAL A 109 7.46 10.36 3.24
CA VAL A 109 6.04 10.70 3.37
C VAL A 109 5.26 9.58 4.05
N PRO A 110 4.19 9.89 4.80
CA PRO A 110 3.47 8.90 5.59
C PRO A 110 2.71 7.88 4.73
N PHE A 111 2.37 8.22 3.49
CA PHE A 111 1.66 7.32 2.59
C PHE A 111 2.06 7.56 1.12
N CYS A 112 2.73 6.58 0.52
CA CYS A 112 3.19 6.61 -0.87
C CYS A 112 3.05 5.26 -1.56
N ALA A 113 3.11 5.27 -2.89
CA ALA A 113 3.07 4.09 -3.72
C ALA A 113 4.45 3.42 -3.79
N VAL A 114 4.55 2.13 -3.50
CA VAL A 114 5.82 1.38 -3.57
C VAL A 114 5.54 0.00 -4.14
N TYR A 115 6.53 -0.54 -4.86
CA TYR A 115 6.49 -1.92 -5.32
C TYR A 115 7.67 -2.68 -4.74
N TRP A 116 7.46 -3.98 -4.50
CA TRP A 116 8.50 -4.90 -4.08
C TRP A 116 8.61 -6.01 -5.10
N GLY A 117 9.78 -6.10 -5.75
CA GLY A 117 10.08 -7.22 -6.64
C GLY A 117 10.20 -8.53 -5.87
N ARG A 118 9.92 -9.66 -6.52
CA ARG A 118 10.10 -11.00 -5.95
C ARG A 118 11.53 -11.20 -5.43
N ARG A 119 11.67 -11.89 -4.29
CA ARG A 119 12.96 -12.32 -3.74
C ARG A 119 13.07 -13.84 -3.72
N LEU A 120 14.30 -14.34 -3.68
CA LEU A 120 14.59 -15.78 -3.72
C LEU A 120 14.16 -16.52 -2.44
N SER A 121 14.02 -15.82 -1.30
CA SER A 121 13.54 -16.41 -0.05
C SER A 121 12.55 -15.50 0.68
N ALA A 122 11.66 -16.12 1.44
CA ALA A 122 10.72 -15.41 2.31
C ALA A 122 11.46 -14.59 3.38
N ASP A 123 12.56 -15.13 3.92
CA ASP A 123 13.40 -14.47 4.91
C ASP A 123 13.99 -13.14 4.40
N GLN A 124 14.50 -13.11 3.18
CA GLN A 124 14.99 -11.87 2.56
C GLN A 124 13.88 -10.85 2.40
N THR A 125 12.66 -11.30 2.06
CA THR A 125 11.50 -10.41 1.94
C THR A 125 11.10 -9.84 3.31
N PHE A 126 11.04 -10.66 4.36
CA PHE A 126 10.64 -10.20 5.69
C PHE A 126 11.71 -9.32 6.35
N THR A 127 12.98 -9.70 6.21
CA THR A 127 14.10 -8.93 6.76
C THR A 127 14.19 -7.56 6.10
N GLN A 128 14.00 -7.44 4.79
CA GLN A 128 14.14 -6.16 4.12
C GLN A 128 12.92 -5.24 4.32
N VAL A 129 11.70 -5.79 4.29
CA VAL A 129 10.48 -4.97 4.34
C VAL A 129 10.01 -4.67 5.77
N TYR A 130 10.25 -5.59 6.71
CA TYR A 130 9.69 -5.49 8.07
C TYR A 130 10.72 -5.49 9.18
N SER A 131 11.98 -5.88 8.92
CA SER A 131 13.00 -5.71 9.95
C SER A 131 13.18 -4.25 10.20
N SER A 132 13.11 -3.89 11.46
CA SER A 132 13.29 -2.51 11.85
C SER A 132 14.74 -2.04 11.62
N ALA A 133 15.68 -2.96 11.34
CA ALA A 133 17.10 -2.71 11.07
C ALA A 133 17.38 -2.54 9.57
N SER A 134 16.38 -2.76 8.72
CA SER A 134 16.53 -2.53 7.30
C SER A 134 16.34 -1.06 6.98
N ASP A 135 17.25 -0.53 6.16
CA ASP A 135 17.13 0.81 5.59
C ASP A 135 15.88 0.97 4.71
N TRP A 136 15.26 -0.14 4.28
CA TRP A 136 14.09 -0.15 3.39
C TRP A 136 12.79 -0.59 4.10
N ASN A 137 12.67 -0.27 5.39
CA ASN A 137 11.49 -0.60 6.19
C ASN A 137 10.30 0.35 5.93
N ASP A 138 9.43 -0.05 5.00
CA ASP A 138 8.20 0.69 4.62
C ASP A 138 7.22 0.94 5.77
N ARG A 139 7.23 0.10 6.81
CA ARG A 139 6.33 0.29 7.96
C ARG A 139 6.78 1.45 8.86
N SER A 140 7.99 1.99 8.67
CA SER A 140 8.60 2.98 9.59
C SER A 140 8.47 2.57 11.08
N ALA A 141 8.47 1.26 11.38
CA ALA A 141 8.23 0.73 12.72
C ALA A 141 9.39 1.00 13.72
N ARG A 142 10.36 1.85 13.37
CA ARG A 142 11.55 2.18 14.18
C ARG A 142 11.83 3.69 14.34
N LYS A 143 10.86 4.58 14.13
CA LYS A 143 11.01 6.03 14.41
C LYS A 143 10.05 6.60 15.47
N CYS A 144 9.50 5.76 16.35
CA CYS A 144 8.73 6.23 17.53
C CYS A 144 9.50 6.19 18.86
N THR A 145 10.81 5.94 18.85
CA THR A 145 11.65 6.04 20.05
C THR A 145 12.65 7.19 19.89
N GLY A 146 12.21 8.43 20.16
CA GLY A 146 13.15 9.53 20.37
C GLY A 146 12.77 10.92 19.83
N ARG A 147 11.66 11.50 20.27
CA ARG A 147 11.56 12.97 20.49
C ARG A 147 10.38 13.33 21.39
N LEU A 148 10.45 12.83 22.63
CA LEU A 148 9.75 13.38 23.78
C LEU A 148 10.82 13.54 24.87
N LYS A 149 11.69 14.53 24.68
CA LYS A 149 12.39 15.18 25.78
C LYS A 149 12.00 16.65 25.73
N ARG A 150 11.62 17.10 26.93
CA ARG A 150 11.16 18.42 27.37
C ARG A 150 11.82 19.59 26.66
#